data_AF-A0A7G9XRH6-F1
#
_entry.id   AF-A0A7G9XRH6-F1
#
_cell.length_a   1.000
_cell.length_b   1.000
_cell.length_c   1.000
_cell.angle_alpha   90.00
_cell.angle_beta   90.00
_cell.angle_gamma   90.00
#
_symmetry.space_group_name_H-M   'P 1'
#
loop_
_entity.id
_entity.type
_entity.pdbx_description
1 polymer ?
#
loop_
_entity_poly.entity_id
_entity_poly.type
_entity_poly.pdbx_seq_one_letter_code
_entity_poly.pdbx_strand_id
1 'polypeptide(L)'
;MASRADKKRARDLVDTLVWDLPEMNPRVGTLPPNPGGLEHAAEIDVLPGIKALCFPDGDAWRGLLVQYDAATGAVTGTMEHQIRAHSDEDAPRWAQLVIYDILASAVKSAPSEAAAAIPRERLAKVSQLLERL
;
A
#
# COMPACT_ATOMS: atom_id res chain seq x y z
N MET A 1 -7.16 -18.80 14.40
CA MET A 1 -6.53 -19.68 13.39
C MET A 1 -6.49 -19.05 11.98
N ALA A 2 -6.74 -17.74 11.82
CA ALA A 2 -6.70 -17.06 10.52
C ALA A 2 -5.29 -16.64 10.06
N SER A 3 -4.34 -16.46 10.99
CA SER A 3 -3.04 -15.84 10.71
C SER A 3 -2.19 -16.51 9.64
N ARG A 4 -2.19 -17.85 9.54
CA ARG A 4 -1.39 -18.54 8.51
C ARG A 4 -1.95 -18.33 7.09
N ALA A 5 -3.27 -18.27 6.95
CA ALA A 5 -3.92 -18.01 5.66
C ALA A 5 -3.72 -16.55 5.25
N ASP A 6 -3.90 -15.63 6.19
CA ASP A 6 -3.69 -14.19 5.98
C ASP A 6 -2.23 -13.88 5.60
N LYS A 7 -1.27 -14.54 6.25
CA LYS A 7 0.14 -14.44 5.88
C LYS A 7 0.42 -14.88 4.45
N LYS A 8 -0.23 -15.97 4.01
CA LYS A 8 -0.09 -16.47 2.64
C LYS A 8 -0.68 -15.46 1.65
N ARG A 9 -1.90 -14.97 1.90
CA ARG A 9 -2.56 -13.96 1.06
C ARG A 9 -1.72 -12.69 0.92
N ALA A 10 -1.23 -12.16 2.05
CA ALA A 10 -0.33 -11.00 2.05
C ALA A 10 0.96 -11.26 1.27
N ARG A 11 1.55 -12.47 1.38
CA ARG A 11 2.72 -12.87 0.60
C ARG A 11 2.43 -12.94 -0.89
N ASP A 12 1.34 -13.58 -1.29
CA ASP A 12 0.97 -13.73 -2.69
C ASP A 12 0.78 -12.35 -3.35
N LEU A 13 0.13 -11.41 -2.63
CA LEU A 13 0.02 -10.01 -3.08
C LEU A 13 1.38 -9.33 -3.21
N VAL A 14 2.27 -9.48 -2.22
CA VAL A 14 3.63 -8.93 -2.27
C VAL A 14 4.41 -9.48 -3.46
N ASP A 15 4.36 -10.79 -3.69
CA ASP A 15 5.08 -11.44 -4.78
C ASP A 15 4.61 -10.89 -6.14
N THR A 16 3.32 -10.59 -6.31
CA THR A 16 2.82 -9.88 -7.50
C THR A 16 3.37 -8.46 -7.60
N LEU A 17 3.25 -7.67 -6.52
CA LEU A 17 3.63 -6.25 -6.53
C LEU A 17 5.14 -6.04 -6.68
N VAL A 18 5.99 -6.97 -6.23
CA VAL A 18 7.45 -6.88 -6.39
C VAL A 18 7.85 -6.86 -7.87
N TRP A 19 7.13 -7.58 -8.74
CA TRP A 19 7.39 -7.57 -10.18
C TRP A 19 6.98 -6.24 -10.84
N ASP A 20 5.86 -5.67 -10.41
CA ASP A 20 5.31 -4.46 -11.00
C ASP A 20 6.00 -3.18 -10.48
N LEU A 21 6.28 -3.13 -9.18
CA LEU A 21 6.69 -1.94 -8.42
C LEU A 21 7.89 -2.21 -7.49
N PRO A 22 9.02 -2.76 -7.98
CA PRO A 22 10.17 -3.10 -7.14
C PRO A 22 10.75 -1.90 -6.36
N GLU A 23 10.68 -0.69 -6.92
CA GLU A 23 11.17 0.55 -6.31
C GLU A 23 10.38 1.04 -5.09
N MET A 24 9.19 0.48 -4.86
CA MET A 24 8.37 0.75 -3.68
C MET A 24 8.54 -0.33 -2.60
N ASN A 25 9.52 -1.23 -2.76
CA ASN A 25 9.92 -2.24 -1.79
C ASN A 25 8.73 -3.00 -1.13
N PRO A 26 7.84 -3.64 -1.91
CA PRO A 26 6.74 -4.41 -1.34
C PRO A 26 7.27 -5.56 -0.48
N ARG A 27 6.73 -5.73 0.72
CA ARG A 27 7.15 -6.78 1.66
C ARG A 27 6.01 -7.22 2.57
N VAL A 28 6.13 -8.42 3.13
CA VAL A 28 5.18 -8.86 4.17
C VAL A 28 5.54 -8.20 5.49
N GLY A 29 4.59 -7.45 6.05
CA GLY A 29 4.65 -6.80 7.35
C GLY A 29 3.91 -7.56 8.45
N THR A 30 4.15 -7.13 9.68
CA THR A 30 3.38 -7.57 10.85
C THR A 30 2.73 -6.36 11.49
N LEU A 31 1.42 -6.42 11.67
CA LEU A 31 0.64 -5.35 12.29
C LEU A 31 0.75 -5.44 13.83
N PRO A 32 0.74 -4.31 14.54
CA PRO A 32 0.63 -4.33 15.99
C PRO A 32 -0.73 -4.90 16.43
N PRO A 33 -0.85 -5.39 17.67
CA PRO A 33 -2.12 -5.87 18.20
C PRO A 33 -3.23 -4.82 18.02
N ASN A 34 -4.35 -5.24 17.43
CA ASN A 34 -5.47 -4.36 17.11
C ASN A 34 -6.81 -5.08 17.37
N PRO A 35 -7.92 -4.33 17.56
CA PRO A 35 -9.22 -4.92 17.85
C PRO A 35 -9.76 -5.85 16.76
N GLY A 36 -9.29 -5.70 15.52
CA GLY A 36 -9.66 -6.55 14.39
C GLY A 36 -8.92 -7.89 14.34
N GLY A 37 -7.94 -8.12 15.22
CA GLY A 37 -7.13 -9.33 15.21
C GLY A 37 -6.27 -9.47 13.95
N LEU A 38 -6.01 -8.38 13.23
CA LEU A 38 -5.25 -8.38 11.99
C LEU A 38 -3.76 -8.52 12.31
N GLU A 39 -3.09 -9.49 11.68
CA GLU A 39 -1.68 -9.80 12.00
C GLU A 39 -0.71 -9.47 10.87
N HIS A 40 -1.13 -9.64 9.61
CA HIS A 40 -0.23 -9.56 8.46
C HIS A 40 -0.76 -8.58 7.41
N ALA A 41 0.17 -7.89 6.75
CA ALA A 41 -0.13 -6.96 5.67
C ALA A 41 0.95 -7.06 4.59
N ALA A 42 0.60 -6.70 3.35
CA ALA A 42 1.57 -6.22 2.39
C ALA A 42 1.90 -4.76 2.74
N GLU A 43 3.16 -4.46 3.03
CA GLU A 43 3.66 -3.09 3.18
C GLU A 43 4.33 -2.64 1.89
N ILE A 44 4.02 -1.41 1.47
CA ILE A 44 4.59 -0.79 0.27
C ILE A 44 5.09 0.59 0.64
N ASP A 45 6.39 0.85 0.48
CA ASP A 45 7.03 2.14 0.72
C ASP A 45 6.78 3.09 -0.47
N VAL A 46 5.55 3.62 -0.52
CA VAL A 46 5.04 4.45 -1.63
C VAL A 46 5.87 5.72 -1.84
N LEU A 47 6.30 6.39 -0.76
CA LEU A 47 7.22 7.54 -0.76
C LEU A 47 8.03 7.55 0.54
N PRO A 48 9.15 8.28 0.63
CA PRO A 48 9.82 8.51 1.90
C PRO A 48 8.86 9.08 2.95
N GLY A 49 8.69 8.38 4.08
CA GLY A 49 7.75 8.76 5.14
C GLY A 49 6.27 8.44 4.87
N ILE A 50 5.94 7.75 3.77
CA ILE A 50 4.57 7.31 3.46
C ILE A 50 4.59 5.86 2.99
N LYS A 51 3.83 5.00 3.66
CA LYS A 51 3.61 3.61 3.24
C LYS A 51 2.13 3.28 3.11
N ALA A 52 1.82 2.36 2.20
CA ALA A 52 0.53 1.69 2.13
C ALA A 52 0.62 0.35 2.84
N LEU A 53 -0.38 0.04 3.66
CA LEU A 53 -0.58 -1.29 4.26
C LEU A 53 -1.84 -1.89 3.65
N CYS A 54 -1.70 -3.02 2.98
CA CYS A 54 -2.82 -3.77 2.41
C CYS A 54 -2.96 -5.08 3.20
N PHE A 55 -4.07 -5.27 3.91
CA PHE A 55 -4.25 -6.44 4.76
C PHE A 55 -5.58 -7.16 4.47
N PRO A 56 -5.58 -8.50 4.53
CA PRO A 56 -6.81 -9.28 4.46
C PRO A 56 -7.69 -9.04 5.71
N ASP A 57 -9.00 -8.91 5.50
CA ASP A 57 -10.02 -8.76 6.54
C ASP A 57 -11.24 -9.62 6.15
N GLY A 58 -11.28 -10.85 6.67
CA GLY A 58 -12.23 -11.88 6.19
C GLY A 58 -11.98 -12.18 4.71
N ASP A 59 -13.02 -12.13 3.89
CA ASP A 59 -12.93 -12.36 2.43
C ASP A 59 -12.49 -11.11 1.64
N ALA A 60 -12.35 -9.96 2.32
CA ALA A 60 -12.01 -8.69 1.70
C ALA A 60 -10.56 -8.27 1.99
N TRP A 61 -10.14 -7.18 1.37
CA TRP A 61 -8.89 -6.48 1.59
C TRP A 61 -9.15 -5.03 1.97
N ARG A 62 -8.36 -4.54 2.93
CA ARG A 62 -8.41 -3.16 3.41
C ARG A 62 -7.05 -2.50 3.27
N GLY A 63 -7.08 -1.22 2.95
CA GLY A 63 -5.91 -0.39 2.73
C GLY A 63 -5.79 0.66 3.83
N LEU A 64 -4.58 0.88 4.32
CA LEU A 64 -4.26 1.94 5.26
C LEU A 64 -3.04 2.72 4.75
N LEU A 65 -3.21 4.02 4.53
CA LEU A 65 -2.08 4.93 4.36
C LEU A 65 -1.50 5.23 5.75
N VAL A 66 -0.19 5.10 5.87
CA VAL A 66 0.56 5.42 7.09
C VAL A 66 1.62 6.46 6.75
N GLN A 67 1.55 7.59 7.43
CA GLN A 67 2.60 8.61 7.45
C GLN A 67 3.48 8.36 8.66
N TYR A 68 4.79 8.43 8.46
CA TYR A 68 5.77 8.22 9.50
C TYR A 68 6.97 9.14 9.32
N ASP A 69 7.60 9.49 10.43
CA ASP A 69 8.88 10.19 10.42
C ASP A 69 9.97 9.22 9.93
N ALA A 70 10.59 9.55 8.79
CA ALA A 70 11.52 8.64 8.14
C ALA A 70 12.83 8.41 8.92
N ALA A 71 13.18 9.30 9.87
CA ALA A 71 14.39 9.20 10.67
C ALA A 71 14.20 8.33 11.91
N THR A 72 13.03 8.41 12.55
CA THR A 72 12.70 7.75 13.81
C THR A 72 11.79 6.54 13.63
N GLY A 73 11.12 6.43 12.49
CA GLY A 73 10.09 5.42 12.23
C GLY A 73 8.77 5.68 12.96
N ALA A 74 8.63 6.80 13.66
CA ALA A 74 7.43 7.13 14.43
C ALA A 74 6.25 7.41 13.52
N VAL A 75 5.11 6.75 13.75
CA VAL A 75 3.87 7.01 13.00
C VAL A 75 3.33 8.40 13.37
N THR A 76 3.12 9.24 12.37
CA THR A 76 2.61 10.61 12.52
C THR A 76 1.15 10.74 12.07
N GLY A 77 0.66 9.81 11.25
CA GLY A 77 -0.73 9.81 10.78
C GLY A 77 -1.12 8.48 10.12
N THR A 78 -2.40 8.17 10.17
CA THR A 78 -2.99 7.01 9.49
C THR A 78 -4.32 7.38 8.85
N MET A 79 -4.59 6.90 7.65
CA MET A 79 -5.87 7.11 6.96
C MET A 79 -6.31 5.83 6.26
N GLU A 80 -7.53 5.36 6.55
CA GLU A 80 -8.09 4.17 5.90
C GLU A 80 -8.53 4.49 4.47
N HIS A 81 -8.13 3.63 3.54
CA HIS A 81 -8.57 3.68 2.16
C HIS A 81 -10.02 3.20 2.05
N GLN A 82 -10.87 4.00 1.41
CA GLN A 82 -12.32 3.78 1.44
C GLN A 82 -12.75 2.60 0.55
N ILE A 83 -12.03 2.36 -0.54
CA ILE A 83 -12.31 1.24 -1.45
C ILE A 83 -11.61 -0.01 -0.92
N ARG A 84 -12.31 -1.14 -0.98
CA ARG A 84 -11.84 -2.48 -0.62
C ARG A 84 -11.74 -3.35 -1.85
N ALA A 85 -10.85 -4.33 -1.84
CA ALA A 85 -10.95 -5.47 -2.75
C ALA A 85 -11.82 -6.54 -2.08
N HIS A 86 -12.71 -7.18 -2.85
CA HIS A 86 -13.63 -8.20 -2.33
C HIS A 86 -13.19 -9.64 -2.62
N SER A 87 -11.98 -9.79 -3.16
CA SER A 87 -11.37 -11.08 -3.49
C SER A 87 -9.85 -10.97 -3.51
N ASP A 88 -9.17 -12.11 -3.49
CA ASP A 88 -7.72 -12.19 -3.70
C ASP A 88 -7.32 -11.94 -5.17
N GLU A 89 -8.23 -12.20 -6.11
CA GLU A 89 -8.02 -11.96 -7.54
C GLU A 89 -8.00 -10.46 -7.86
N ASP A 90 -8.86 -9.69 -7.20
CA ASP A 90 -8.93 -8.23 -7.37
C ASP A 90 -7.82 -7.48 -6.61
N ALA A 91 -7.22 -8.14 -5.61
CA ALA A 91 -6.30 -7.50 -4.66
C ALA A 91 -5.09 -6.82 -5.32
N PRO A 92 -4.41 -7.39 -6.33
CA PRO A 92 -3.28 -6.72 -6.98
C PRO A 92 -3.67 -5.41 -7.67
N ARG A 93 -4.74 -5.43 -8.48
CA ARG A 93 -5.24 -4.22 -9.16
C ARG A 93 -5.72 -3.18 -8.15
N TRP A 94 -6.45 -3.63 -7.13
CA TRP A 94 -6.89 -2.75 -6.04
C TRP A 94 -5.71 -2.13 -5.28
N ALA A 95 -4.66 -2.89 -4.98
CA ALA A 95 -3.48 -2.34 -4.29
C ALA A 95 -2.76 -1.29 -5.15
N GLN A 96 -2.68 -1.49 -6.48
CA GLN A 96 -2.18 -0.47 -7.39
C GLN A 96 -3.06 0.80 -7.37
N LEU A 97 -4.38 0.69 -7.25
CA LEU A 97 -5.28 1.84 -7.06
C LEU A 97 -5.02 2.56 -5.73
N VAL A 98 -4.83 1.83 -4.64
CA VAL A 98 -4.46 2.44 -3.34
C VAL A 98 -3.18 3.25 -3.48
N ILE A 99 -2.14 2.68 -4.12
CA ILE A 99 -0.87 3.37 -4.35
C ILE A 99 -1.07 4.60 -5.25
N TYR A 100 -1.86 4.47 -6.31
CA TYR A 100 -2.22 5.57 -7.20
C TYR A 100 -2.84 6.73 -6.44
N ASP A 101 -3.85 6.49 -5.61
CA ASP A 101 -4.57 7.54 -4.88
C ASP A 101 -3.66 8.26 -3.88
N ILE A 102 -2.75 7.53 -3.23
CA ILE A 102 -1.72 8.09 -2.36
C ILE A 102 -0.78 9.01 -3.14
N LEU A 103 -0.28 8.55 -4.28
CA LEU A 103 0.64 9.32 -5.12
C LEU A 103 -0.04 10.55 -5.74
N ALA A 104 -1.28 10.42 -6.20
CA ALA A 104 -2.08 11.52 -6.73
C ALA A 104 -2.34 12.59 -5.66
N SER A 105 -2.65 12.17 -4.43
CA SER A 105 -2.76 13.07 -3.29
C SER A 105 -1.42 13.76 -2.98
N ALA A 106 -0.30 13.02 -2.96
CA ALA A 106 1.02 13.59 -2.71
C ALA A 106 1.45 14.60 -3.79
N VAL A 107 1.18 14.34 -5.07
CA VAL A 107 1.42 15.31 -6.16
C VAL A 107 0.60 16.58 -5.95
N LYS A 108 -0.69 16.45 -5.61
CA LYS A 108 -1.59 17.60 -5.41
C LYS A 108 -1.21 18.45 -4.20
N SER A 109 -0.70 17.81 -3.15
CA SER A 109 -0.33 18.45 -1.88
C SER A 109 1.13 18.87 -1.80
N ALA A 110 1.93 18.65 -2.86
CA ALA A 110 3.35 18.98 -2.86
C ALA A 110 3.56 20.51 -2.75
N PRO A 111 4.46 20.99 -1.87
CA PRO A 111 4.70 22.42 -1.69
C PRO A 111 5.50 23.06 -2.84
N SER A 112 6.05 22.25 -3.75
CA SER A 112 6.79 22.71 -4.92
C SER A 112 6.88 21.64 -6.01
N GLU A 113 7.22 22.04 -7.23
CA GLU A 113 7.46 21.09 -8.34
C GLU A 113 8.60 20.12 -8.06
N ALA A 114 9.66 20.58 -7.38
CA ALA A 114 10.76 19.70 -6.98
C ALA A 114 10.28 18.61 -6.01
N ALA A 115 9.40 18.96 -5.06
CA ALA A 115 8.81 17.99 -4.14
C ALA A 115 7.81 17.05 -4.84
N ALA A 116 7.16 17.49 -5.91
CA ALA A 116 6.23 16.70 -6.70
C ALA A 116 6.91 15.72 -7.67
N ALA A 117 8.21 15.84 -7.93
CA ALA A 117 8.92 15.08 -8.96
C ALA A 117 8.83 13.56 -8.75
N ILE A 118 9.24 13.07 -7.58
CA ILE A 118 9.21 11.62 -7.26
C ILE A 118 7.76 11.08 -7.21
N PRO A 119 6.81 11.75 -6.52
CA PRO A 119 5.41 11.34 -6.58
C PRO A 119 4.87 11.23 -8.01
N ARG A 120 5.21 12.17 -8.89
CA ARG A 120 4.72 12.21 -10.27
C ARG A 120 5.34 11.11 -11.15
N GLU A 121 6.64 10.85 -11.00
CA GLU A 121 7.32 9.74 -11.68
C GLU A 121 6.68 8.39 -11.31
N ARG A 122 6.53 8.15 -10.01
CA ARG A 122 5.89 6.93 -9.48
C ARG A 122 4.43 6.82 -9.92
N LEU A 123 3.69 7.93 -9.88
CA LEU A 123 2.29 7.97 -10.31
C LEU A 123 2.15 7.57 -11.78
N ALA A 124 2.98 8.12 -12.67
CA ALA A 124 2.95 7.81 -14.09
C ALA A 124 3.15 6.31 -14.35
N LYS A 125 4.07 5.68 -13.61
CA LYS A 125 4.29 4.24 -13.72
C LYS A 125 3.08 3.41 -13.25
N VAL A 126 2.51 3.76 -12.10
CA VAL A 126 1.31 3.07 -11.58
C VAL A 126 0.12 3.24 -12.53
N SER A 127 -0.07 4.42 -13.11
CA SER A 127 -1.10 4.66 -14.12
C SER A 127 -0.96 3.71 -15.32
N GLN A 128 0.26 3.53 -15.83
CA GLN A 128 0.51 2.62 -16.96
C GLN A 128 0.20 1.16 -16.62
N LEU A 129 0.43 0.73 -15.37
CA LEU A 129 0.07 -0.61 -14.92
C LEU A 129 -1.45 -0.80 -14.88
N LEU A 130 -2.17 0.20 -14.37
CA LEU A 130 -3.63 0.17 -14.30
C LEU A 130 -4.32 0.17 -15.67
N GLU A 131 -3.66 0.73 -16.70
CA GLU A 131 -4.13 0.75 -18.09
C GLU A 131 -3.88 -0.55 -18.87
N ARG A 132 -2.97 -1.43 -18.40
CA ARG A 132 -2.53 -2.64 -19.13
C ARG A 132 -3.44 -3.86 -18.98
N LEU A 133 -4.49 -3.77 -18.18
CA LEU A 133 -5.44 -4.85 -17.85
C LEU A 133 -6.86 -4.39 -18.19
#